data_AF-A0AAV0JLD8-F1
#
_entry.id   AF-A0AAV0JLD8-F1
#
_cell.length_a   1.000
_cell.length_b   1.000
_cell.length_c   1.000
_cell.angle_alpha   90.00
_cell.angle_beta   90.00
_cell.angle_gamma   90.00
#
_symmetry.space_group_name_H-M   'P 1'
#
loop_
_entity.id
_entity.type
_entity.pdbx_description
1 polymer ?
#
loop_
_entity_poly.entity_id
_entity_poly.type
_entity_poly.pdbx_seq_one_letter_code
_entity_poly.pdbx_strand_id
1 'polypeptide(L)'
;KQYYGRGPLQLTWNYNYGLFGKENRLDTLKNPDLVSRNGVVAWRASLWFWMKNVRPVVKKGFGETIRAINGALECGGKNKPAVEARVKYYTEYCKRFRIPLGPNLRC
;
A
#
# COMPACT_ATOMS: atom_id res chain seq x y z
N LYS A 1 10.62 16.90 -11.54
CA LYS A 1 10.32 16.44 -10.15
C LYS A 1 10.39 14.92 -10.11
N GLN A 2 10.80 14.34 -8.98
CA GLN A 2 10.92 12.87 -8.84
C GLN A 2 9.74 12.29 -8.04
N TYR A 3 9.21 11.18 -8.52
CA TYR A 3 8.01 10.51 -7.99
C TYR A 3 8.33 9.12 -7.45
N TYR A 4 9.43 9.01 -6.70
CA TYR A 4 9.77 7.82 -5.93
C TYR A 4 8.80 7.63 -4.75
N GLY A 5 8.87 6.45 -4.12
CA GLY A 5 8.03 6.05 -3.00
C GLY A 5 8.10 7.02 -1.81
N ARG A 6 6.95 7.51 -1.36
CA ARG A 6 6.83 8.31 -0.13
C ARG A 6 5.66 7.84 0.73
N GLY A 7 5.78 8.04 2.04
CA GLY A 7 4.77 7.66 3.02
C GLY A 7 4.68 6.14 3.29
N PRO A 8 3.77 5.73 4.18
CA PRO A 8 3.64 4.34 4.64
C PRO A 8 3.49 3.28 3.54
N LEU A 9 2.68 3.55 2.51
CA LEU A 9 2.50 2.64 1.35
C LEU A 9 3.29 3.08 0.11
N GLN A 10 4.34 3.88 0.28
CA GLN A 10 5.30 4.21 -0.77
C GLN A 10 4.63 4.67 -2.07
N LEU A 11 3.80 5.70 -2.01
CA LEU A 11 3.14 6.28 -3.20
C LEU A 11 4.21 6.61 -4.25
N THR A 12 4.11 6.00 -5.42
CA THR A 12 5.12 6.05 -6.49
C THR A 12 4.44 6.38 -7.82
N TRP A 13 5.20 6.96 -8.75
CA TRP A 13 4.78 7.39 -10.09
C TRP A 13 3.96 8.68 -10.15
N ASN A 14 4.29 9.54 -11.12
CA ASN A 14 3.63 10.82 -11.35
C ASN A 14 2.11 10.71 -11.47
N TYR A 15 1.59 9.67 -12.13
CA TYR A 15 0.14 9.50 -12.29
C TYR A 15 -0.58 9.31 -10.94
N ASN A 16 0.01 8.56 -10.01
CA ASN A 16 -0.56 8.39 -8.66
C ASN A 16 -0.49 9.69 -7.86
N TYR A 17 0.64 10.40 -7.93
CA TYR A 17 0.76 11.71 -7.28
C TYR A 17 -0.28 12.68 -7.84
N GLY A 18 -0.48 12.74 -9.16
CA GLY A 18 -1.46 13.61 -9.79
C GLY A 18 -2.90 13.30 -9.41
N LEU A 19 -3.30 12.02 -9.44
CA LEU A 19 -4.65 11.60 -9.06
C LEU A 19 -4.92 11.85 -7.56
N PHE A 20 -3.98 11.47 -6.69
CA PHE A 20 -4.09 11.76 -5.26
C PHE A 20 -4.21 13.26 -5.00
N GLY A 21 -3.35 14.07 -5.64
CA GLY A 21 -3.36 15.52 -5.50
C GLY A 21 -4.68 16.15 -5.92
N LYS A 22 -5.18 15.78 -7.10
CA LYS A 22 -6.46 16.25 -7.64
C LYS A 22 -7.62 15.97 -6.67
N GLU A 23 -7.71 14.74 -6.15
CA GLU A 23 -8.82 14.34 -5.28
C GLU A 23 -8.73 14.94 -3.86
N ASN A 24 -7.54 15.36 -3.44
CA ASN A 24 -7.30 15.91 -2.11
C ASN A 24 -7.04 17.43 -2.12
N ARG A 25 -7.18 18.08 -3.29
CA ARG A 25 -6.91 19.52 -3.51
C ARG A 25 -5.49 19.91 -3.10
N LEU A 26 -4.51 19.09 -3.47
CA LEU A 26 -3.07 19.29 -3.24
C LEU A 26 -2.32 19.29 -4.58
N ASP A 27 -1.37 20.22 -4.77
CA ASP A 27 -0.49 20.20 -5.96
C ASP A 27 0.75 19.32 -5.73
N THR A 28 0.52 18.02 -5.65
CA THR A 28 1.54 16.99 -5.44
C THR A 28 2.38 16.69 -6.69
N LEU A 29 1.98 17.18 -7.87
CA LEU A 29 2.83 17.12 -9.07
C LEU A 29 3.95 18.17 -9.01
N LYS A 30 3.63 19.40 -8.59
CA LYS A 30 4.65 20.43 -8.38
C LYS A 30 5.41 20.23 -7.07
N ASN A 31 4.76 19.68 -6.04
CA ASN A 31 5.34 19.48 -4.71
C ASN A 31 5.17 18.03 -4.17
N PRO A 32 5.84 17.03 -4.77
CA PRO A 32 5.73 15.63 -4.33
C PRO A 32 6.29 15.40 -2.91
N ASP A 33 7.23 16.22 -2.45
CA ASP A 33 7.83 16.11 -1.12
C ASP A 33 6.84 16.48 0.00
N LEU A 34 5.66 17.02 -0.33
CA LEU A 34 4.59 17.19 0.64
C LEU A 34 4.18 15.84 1.27
N VAL A 35 4.24 14.75 0.49
CA VAL A 35 3.89 13.39 0.94
C VAL A 35 4.91 12.83 1.94
N SER A 36 6.14 13.36 2.00
CA SER A 36 7.14 12.98 3.01
C SER A 36 7.25 13.97 4.17
N ARG A 37 7.04 15.27 3.93
CA ARG A 37 7.20 16.32 4.95
C ARG A 37 6.01 16.48 5.89
N ASN A 38 4.81 16.06 5.47
CA ASN A 38 3.60 16.19 6.29
C ASN A 38 3.02 14.79 6.59
N GLY A 39 3.04 14.40 7.87
CA GLY A 39 2.56 13.09 8.30
C GLY A 39 1.09 12.83 8.00
N VAL A 40 0.23 13.86 8.08
CA VAL A 40 -1.20 13.74 7.71
C VAL A 40 -1.34 13.48 6.22
N VAL A 41 -0.58 14.18 5.38
CA VAL A 41 -0.59 13.94 3.92
C VAL A 41 -0.01 12.58 3.57
N ALA A 42 1.05 12.14 4.26
CA ALA A 42 1.67 10.83 4.07
C ALA A 42 0.68 9.67 4.31
N TRP A 43 -0.02 9.73 5.44
CA TRP A 43 -1.06 8.75 5.79
C TRP A 43 -2.27 8.86 4.87
N ARG A 44 -2.71 10.08 4.51
CA ARG A 44 -3.81 10.29 3.58
C ARG A 44 -3.52 9.70 2.19
N ALA A 45 -2.31 9.87 1.69
CA ALA A 45 -1.85 9.26 0.43
C ALA A 45 -1.88 7.73 0.49
N SER A 46 -1.42 7.15 1.60
CA SER A 46 -1.40 5.70 1.80
C SER A 46 -2.82 5.12 1.88
N LEU A 47 -3.70 5.75 2.66
CA LEU A 47 -5.10 5.35 2.76
C LEU A 47 -5.85 5.55 1.44
N TRP A 48 -5.58 6.63 0.70
CA TRP A 48 -6.13 6.85 -0.63
C TRP A 48 -5.78 5.70 -1.58
N PHE A 49 -4.50 5.29 -1.62
CA PHE A 49 -4.06 4.17 -2.44
C PHE A 49 -4.73 2.85 -1.99
N TRP A 50 -4.78 2.61 -0.68
CA TRP A 50 -5.42 1.44 -0.09
C TRP A 50 -6.89 1.36 -0.50
N MET A 51 -7.66 2.43 -0.33
CA MET A 51 -9.10 2.44 -0.58
C MET A 51 -9.44 2.18 -2.05
N LYS A 52 -8.61 2.65 -2.98
CA LYS A 52 -8.83 2.48 -4.42
C LYS A 52 -8.33 1.14 -4.96
N ASN A 53 -7.13 0.73 -4.58
CA ASN A 53 -6.44 -0.39 -5.23
C ASN A 53 -6.47 -1.68 -4.42
N VAL A 54 -6.53 -1.59 -3.08
CA VAL A 54 -6.36 -2.75 -2.20
C VAL A 54 -7.66 -3.17 -1.54
N ARG A 55 -8.46 -2.22 -1.02
CA ARG A 55 -9.74 -2.50 -0.36
C ARG A 55 -10.68 -3.39 -1.18
N PRO A 56 -10.83 -3.22 -2.52
CA PRO A 56 -11.75 -4.05 -3.30
C PRO A 56 -11.44 -5.55 -3.24
N VAL A 57 -10.20 -5.95 -2.94
CA VAL A 57 -9.77 -7.35 -2.92
C VAL A 57 -9.56 -7.92 -1.51
N VAL A 58 -9.74 -7.14 -0.44
CA VAL A 58 -9.51 -7.61 0.95
C VAL A 58 -10.31 -8.88 1.28
N LYS A 59 -11.56 -8.99 0.80
CA LYS A 59 -12.40 -10.18 1.03
C LYS A 59 -11.87 -11.46 0.37
N LYS A 60 -10.93 -11.36 -0.57
CA LYS A 60 -10.31 -12.51 -1.25
C LYS A 60 -9.14 -13.11 -0.47
N GLY A 61 -8.67 -12.44 0.59
CA GLY A 61 -7.57 -12.86 1.46
C GLY A 61 -6.35 -11.93 1.39
N PHE A 62 -5.47 -12.05 2.38
CA PHE A 62 -4.33 -11.13 2.53
C PHE A 62 -3.34 -11.21 1.37
N GLY A 63 -3.13 -12.39 0.78
CA GLY A 63 -2.28 -12.58 -0.39
C GLY A 63 -2.73 -11.76 -1.61
N GLU A 64 -4.04 -11.57 -1.79
CA GLU A 64 -4.56 -10.71 -2.85
C GLU A 64 -4.31 -9.23 -2.59
N THR A 65 -4.18 -8.82 -1.33
CA THR A 65 -3.73 -7.45 -0.99
C THR A 65 -2.26 -7.24 -1.33
N ILE A 66 -1.41 -8.25 -1.09
CA ILE A 66 0.00 -8.23 -1.52
C ILE A 66 0.07 -8.13 -3.04
N ARG A 67 -0.75 -8.92 -3.74
CA ARG A 67 -0.85 -8.89 -5.20
C ARG A 67 -1.27 -7.52 -5.75
N ALA A 68 -2.24 -6.87 -5.10
CA ALA A 68 -2.68 -5.53 -5.48
C ALA A 68 -1.62 -4.44 -5.23
N ILE A 69 -0.78 -4.61 -4.20
CA ILE A 69 0.29 -3.66 -3.87
C ILE A 69 1.50 -3.84 -4.80
N ASN A 70 1.98 -5.08 -4.97
CA ASN A 70 3.23 -5.33 -5.69
C ASN A 70 3.32 -6.74 -6.32
N GLY A 71 2.19 -7.28 -6.77
CA GLY A 71 2.11 -8.66 -7.25
C GLY A 71 3.00 -8.99 -8.43
N ALA A 72 3.33 -8.00 -9.27
CA ALA A 72 4.24 -8.17 -10.39
C ALA A 72 5.66 -8.53 -9.95
N LEU A 73 6.10 -8.06 -8.78
CA LEU A 73 7.46 -8.25 -8.26
C LEU A 73 7.53 -9.31 -7.14
N GLU A 74 6.44 -9.51 -6.38
CA GLU A 74 6.48 -10.35 -5.18
C GLU A 74 5.83 -11.73 -5.36
N CYS A 75 4.66 -11.78 -6.02
CA CYS A 75 3.85 -12.99 -6.10
C CYS A 75 4.32 -13.96 -7.18
N GLY A 76 3.81 -15.20 -7.14
CA GLY A 76 4.19 -16.27 -8.08
C GLY A 76 5.59 -16.80 -7.82
N GLY A 77 6.06 -16.70 -6.57
CA GLY A 77 7.39 -17.15 -6.17
C GLY A 77 8.54 -16.20 -6.52
N LYS A 78 8.27 -15.02 -7.09
CA LYS A 78 9.29 -14.05 -7.51
C LYS A 78 10.08 -13.45 -6.36
N ASN A 79 9.42 -13.14 -5.25
CA ASN A 79 10.08 -12.67 -4.03
C ASN A 79 9.43 -13.25 -2.79
N LYS A 80 9.63 -14.56 -2.57
CA LYS A 80 9.09 -15.27 -1.40
C LYS A 80 9.47 -14.62 -0.06
N PRO A 81 10.72 -14.18 0.18
CA PRO A 81 11.08 -13.53 1.44
C PRO A 81 10.25 -12.27 1.74
N ALA A 82 9.97 -11.44 0.73
CA ALA A 82 9.14 -10.24 0.90
C ALA A 82 7.69 -10.60 1.25
N VAL A 83 7.11 -11.58 0.56
CA VAL A 83 5.74 -12.07 0.86
C VAL A 83 5.67 -12.61 2.29
N GLU A 84 6.62 -13.45 2.71
CA GLU A 84 6.64 -13.99 4.08
C GLU A 84 6.78 -12.89 5.13
N ALA A 85 7.60 -11.87 4.89
CA ALA A 85 7.73 -10.74 5.80
C ALA A 85 6.38 -9.99 5.99
N ARG A 86 5.62 -9.78 4.90
CA ARG A 86 4.28 -9.18 4.97
C ARG A 86 3.31 -10.06 5.77
N VAL A 87 3.31 -11.37 5.49
CA VAL A 87 2.44 -12.34 6.18
C VAL A 87 2.78 -12.41 7.66
N LYS A 88 4.07 -12.31 8.02
CA LYS A 88 4.52 -12.25 9.42
C LYS A 88 3.89 -11.06 10.16
N TYR A 89 4.06 -9.85 9.65
CA TYR A 89 3.48 -8.65 10.30
C TYR A 89 1.96 -8.71 10.40
N TYR A 90 1.28 -9.15 9.33
CA TYR A 90 -0.17 -9.32 9.35
C TYR A 90 -0.61 -10.32 10.43
N THR A 91 0.09 -11.47 10.53
CA THR A 91 -0.21 -12.49 11.53
C THR A 91 0.02 -11.99 12.94
N GLU A 92 1.10 -11.25 13.18
CA GLU A 92 1.39 -10.64 14.49
C GLU A 92 0.30 -9.64 14.90
N TYR A 93 -0.16 -8.78 13.98
CA TYR A 93 -1.25 -7.84 14.26
C TYR A 93 -2.58 -8.55 14.51
N CYS A 94 -2.96 -9.54 13.69
CA CYS A 94 -4.18 -10.32 13.92
C CYS A 94 -4.17 -11.03 15.28
N LYS A 95 -3.03 -11.61 15.68
CA LYS A 95 -2.86 -12.21 17.01
C LYS A 95 -3.04 -11.17 18.12
N ARG A 96 -2.40 -10.00 18.00
CA ARG A 96 -2.52 -8.91 18.98
C ARG A 96 -3.95 -8.42 19.13
N PHE A 97 -4.69 -8.32 18.03
CA PHE A 97 -6.10 -7.90 18.03
C PHE A 97 -7.09 -9.05 18.29
N ARG A 98 -6.61 -10.29 18.48
CA ARG A 98 -7.44 -11.48 18.72
C ARG A 98 -8.48 -11.71 17.61
N ILE A 99 -8.09 -11.48 16.36
CA ILE A 99 -8.94 -11.71 15.17
C ILE A 99 -8.42 -12.88 14.33
N PRO A 100 -9.30 -13.65 13.66
CA PRO A 100 -8.88 -14.70 12.74
C PRO A 100 -8.05 -14.14 11.58
N LEU A 101 -7.09 -14.94 11.07
CA LEU A 101 -6.24 -14.54 9.94
C LEU A 101 -7.01 -14.48 8.61
N GLY A 102 -8.05 -15.31 8.48
CA GLY A 102 -8.72 -15.54 7.20
C GLY A 102 -7.91 -16.43 6.24
N PRO A 103 -8.50 -16.79 5.09
CA PRO A 103 -7.85 -17.64 4.10
C PRO A 103 -6.86 -16.87 3.21
N ASN A 104 -6.12 -17.60 2.37
CA ASN A 104 -5.28 -17.09 1.28
C ASN A 104 -4.28 -16.00 1.73
N LEU A 105 -3.44 -16.32 2.71
CA LEU A 105 -2.48 -15.36 3.27
C LEU A 105 -1.34 -15.01 2.31
N ARG A 106 -1.03 -15.89 1.36
CA ARG A 106 0.11 -15.80 0.46
C ARG A 106 -0.33 -15.63 -0.99
N CYS A 107 0.60 -15.10 -1.77
CA CYS A 107 0.65 -15.11 -3.22
C CYS A 107 2.09 -15.49 -3.63
#